data_AF-A0A2E2UV69-F1
#
_entry.id   AF-A0A2E2UV69-F1
#
_cell.length_a   1.000
_cell.length_b   1.000
_cell.length_c   1.000
_cell.angle_alpha   90.00
_cell.angle_beta   90.00
_cell.angle_gamma   90.00
#
_symmetry.space_group_name_H-M   'P 1'
#
loop_
_entity.id
_entity.type
_entity.pdbx_description
1 polymer ?
#
loop_
_entity_poly.entity_id
_entity_poly.type
_entity_poly.pdbx_seq_one_letter_code
_entity_poly.pdbx_strand_id
1 'polypeptide(L)'
;MTTKFESANYYQFSTSINTLLATGLYSAVRITIYNDESGSIVHKSDNGVILENKEIIHLKKQDPYIDANTNQTVDPYIQLDFTDCNIYIPLNGTTNLWYKLDGIPFAHRSF
;
A
#
# COMPACT_ATOMS: atom_id res chain seq x y z
N MET A 1 0.84 -15.33 -2.14
CA MET A 1 2.17 -14.95 -1.61
C MET A 1 2.12 -13.49 -1.23
N THR A 2 2.58 -13.14 -0.03
CA THR A 2 2.69 -11.75 0.40
C THR A 2 4.02 -11.18 -0.07
N THR A 3 4.12 -9.86 -0.17
CA THR A 3 5.34 -9.15 -0.54
C THR A 3 5.69 -8.16 0.56
N LYS A 4 6.97 -8.07 0.95
CA LYS A 4 7.39 -7.14 1.99
C LYS A 4 7.33 -5.68 1.50
N PHE A 5 6.83 -4.78 2.34
CA PHE A 5 6.94 -3.34 2.14
C PHE A 5 8.35 -2.86 2.48
N GLU A 6 9.15 -2.61 1.45
CA GLU A 6 10.50 -2.04 1.56
C GLU A 6 10.82 -1.21 0.31
N SER A 7 11.80 -0.31 0.40
CA SER A 7 12.06 0.66 -0.67
C SER A 7 12.42 -0.01 -1.99
N ALA A 8 13.15 -1.13 -1.94
CA ALA A 8 13.52 -1.95 -3.09
C ALA A 8 12.29 -2.49 -3.83
N ASN A 9 11.18 -2.72 -3.14
CA ASN A 9 9.96 -3.32 -3.69
C ASN A 9 8.92 -2.28 -4.09
N TYR A 10 9.14 -0.97 -3.88
CA TYR A 10 8.17 0.06 -4.28
C TYR A 10 7.89 0.05 -5.79
N TYR A 11 8.94 -0.07 -6.61
CA TYR A 11 8.78 -0.11 -8.06
C TYR A 11 7.96 -1.33 -8.49
N GLN A 12 8.20 -2.50 -7.86
CA GLN A 12 7.42 -3.71 -8.09
C GLN A 12 5.97 -3.55 -7.64
N PHE A 13 5.74 -2.89 -6.50
CA PHE A 13 4.40 -2.61 -5.99
C PHE A 13 3.58 -1.76 -6.96
N SER A 14 4.14 -0.62 -7.39
CA SER A 14 3.51 0.27 -8.38
C SER A 14 3.28 -0.44 -9.72
N THR A 15 4.26 -1.21 -10.19
CA THR A 15 4.15 -2.00 -11.42
C THR A 15 3.04 -3.06 -11.32
N SER A 16 2.90 -3.72 -10.17
CA SER A 16 1.88 -4.75 -9.95
C SER A 16 0.46 -4.17 -9.98
N ILE A 17 0.26 -3.01 -9.37
CA ILE A 17 -1.03 -2.28 -9.42
C ILE A 17 -1.37 -1.92 -10.88
N ASN A 18 -0.42 -1.31 -11.60
CA ASN A 18 -0.63 -0.94 -12.99
C ASN A 18 -0.88 -2.15 -13.89
N THR A 19 -0.19 -3.28 -13.64
CA THR A 19 -0.40 -4.53 -14.39
C THR A 19 -1.80 -5.08 -14.18
N LEU A 20 -2.30 -5.08 -12.93
CA LEU A 20 -3.68 -5.50 -12.64
C LEU A 20 -4.69 -4.63 -13.38
N LEU A 21 -4.57 -3.30 -13.28
CA LEU A 21 -5.48 -2.37 -13.96
C LEU A 21 -5.40 -2.46 -15.48
N ALA A 22 -4.20 -2.67 -16.04
CA ALA A 22 -3.98 -2.80 -17.48
C ALA A 22 -4.63 -4.04 -18.10
N THR A 23 -5.01 -5.05 -17.31
CA THR A 23 -5.71 -6.24 -17.83
C THR A 23 -7.11 -5.91 -18.38
N GLY A 24 -7.72 -4.79 -17.97
CA GLY A 24 -9.10 -4.45 -18.32
C GLY A 24 -10.16 -5.32 -17.64
N LEU A 25 -9.77 -6.30 -16.82
CA LEU A 25 -10.67 -7.20 -16.10
C LEU A 25 -11.12 -6.63 -14.75
N TYR A 26 -10.38 -5.64 -14.23
CA TYR A 26 -10.57 -5.10 -12.90
C TYR A 26 -10.90 -3.61 -12.95
N SER A 27 -11.86 -3.18 -12.15
CA SER A 27 -12.24 -1.77 -12.01
C SER A 27 -11.34 -1.00 -11.04
N ALA A 28 -10.75 -1.72 -10.07
CA ALA A 28 -9.88 -1.18 -9.04
C ALA A 28 -8.95 -2.27 -8.48
N VAL A 29 -7.99 -1.86 -7.67
CA VAL A 29 -7.08 -2.77 -6.95
C VAL A 29 -7.32 -2.61 -5.45
N ARG A 30 -7.43 -3.75 -4.76
CA ARG A 30 -7.50 -3.81 -3.30
C ARG A 30 -6.20 -4.38 -2.73
N ILE A 31 -5.89 -3.98 -1.51
CA ILE A 31 -4.74 -4.42 -0.75
C ILE A 31 -5.17 -4.95 0.61
N THR A 32 -4.47 -6.00 1.05
CA THR A 32 -4.45 -6.39 2.46
C THR A 32 -3.04 -6.24 2.98
N ILE A 33 -2.88 -5.62 4.15
CA ILE A 33 -1.60 -5.41 4.83
C ILE A 33 -1.52 -6.32 6.05
N TYR A 34 -0.37 -6.92 6.27
CA TYR A 34 -0.11 -7.91 7.31
C TYR A 34 1.11 -7.53 8.14
N ASN A 35 1.11 -7.96 9.40
CA ASN A 35 2.25 -7.85 10.33
C ASN A 35 3.26 -8.99 10.17
N ASP A 36 2.96 -9.97 9.31
CA ASP A 36 3.76 -11.17 9.15
C ASP A 36 3.85 -11.60 7.67
N GLU A 37 4.95 -12.26 7.33
CA GLU A 37 5.19 -12.78 5.98
C GLU A 37 4.18 -13.86 5.57
N SER A 38 3.68 -14.65 6.54
CA SER A 38 2.73 -15.71 6.24
C SER A 38 1.36 -15.18 5.80
N GLY A 39 1.06 -13.90 6.06
CA GLY A 39 -0.21 -13.27 5.75
C GLY A 39 -1.34 -13.73 6.67
N SER A 40 -1.02 -14.10 7.91
CA SER A 40 -1.99 -14.60 8.89
C SER A 40 -2.53 -13.50 9.80
N ILE A 41 -1.75 -12.44 10.03
CA ILE A 41 -2.04 -11.38 10.99
C ILE A 41 -2.24 -10.07 10.23
N VAL A 42 -3.50 -9.71 9.99
CA VAL A 42 -3.86 -8.45 9.34
C VAL A 42 -3.43 -7.26 10.20
N HIS A 43 -2.82 -6.27 9.57
CA HIS A 43 -2.41 -5.03 10.19
C HIS A 43 -3.60 -4.12 10.48
N LYS A 44 -3.51 -3.36 11.57
CA LYS A 44 -4.47 -2.32 11.94
C LYS A 44 -3.74 -0.99 11.92
N SER A 45 -4.32 0.02 11.29
CA SER A 45 -3.80 1.38 11.35
C SER A 45 -3.83 1.91 12.78
N ASP A 46 -3.08 2.98 13.04
CA ASP A 46 -3.05 3.66 14.34
C ASP A 46 -4.46 4.11 14.80
N ASN A 47 -5.34 4.35 13.83
CA ASN A 47 -6.72 4.78 14.00
C ASN A 47 -7.67 3.60 14.32
N GLY A 48 -7.14 2.37 14.38
CA GLY A 48 -7.88 1.13 14.65
C GLY A 48 -8.55 0.50 13.42
N VAL A 49 -8.34 1.04 12.22
CA VAL A 49 -8.94 0.49 10.99
C VAL A 49 -8.18 -0.75 10.55
N ILE A 50 -8.90 -1.85 10.33
CA ILE A 50 -8.34 -3.10 9.82
C ILE A 50 -8.01 -2.93 8.34
N LEU A 51 -6.76 -3.17 7.93
CA LEU A 51 -6.30 -3.02 6.55
C LEU A 51 -6.46 -4.31 5.75
N GLU A 52 -7.68 -4.83 5.71
CA GLU A 52 -8.09 -5.99 4.92
C GLU A 52 -8.93 -5.56 3.72
N ASN A 53 -8.57 -6.06 2.53
CA ASN A 53 -9.31 -5.83 1.28
C ASN A 53 -9.64 -4.35 1.01
N LYS A 54 -8.74 -3.44 1.36
CA LYS A 54 -8.93 -2.00 1.19
C LYS A 54 -8.66 -1.58 -0.25
N GLU A 55 -9.59 -0.86 -0.86
CA GLU A 55 -9.41 -0.29 -2.19
C GLU A 55 -8.37 0.83 -2.17
N ILE A 56 -7.33 0.72 -3.00
CA ILE A 56 -6.29 1.75 -3.12
C ILE A 56 -6.83 2.89 -3.97
N ILE A 57 -6.94 4.08 -3.39
CA ILE A 57 -7.35 5.30 -4.10
C ILE A 57 -6.13 6.06 -4.62
N HIS A 58 -5.09 6.16 -3.79
CA HIS A 58 -3.85 6.86 -4.14
C HIS A 58 -2.63 6.13 -3.57
N LEU A 59 -1.56 6.13 -4.35
CA LEU A 59 -0.24 5.65 -3.94
C LEU A 59 0.80 6.76 -4.16
N LYS A 60 1.49 7.15 -3.09
CA LYS A 60 2.58 8.12 -3.13
C LYS A 60 3.82 7.53 -2.47
N LYS A 61 4.99 7.83 -3.05
CA LYS A 61 6.29 7.64 -2.41
C LYS A 61 6.91 9.00 -2.13
N GLN A 62 7.49 9.12 -0.96
CA GLN A 62 8.34 10.25 -0.59
C GLN A 62 9.77 9.75 -0.37
N ASP A 63 10.69 10.32 -1.12
CA ASP A 63 12.13 10.10 -0.95
C ASP A 63 12.66 10.93 0.24
N PRO A 64 13.80 10.53 0.84
CA PRO A 64 14.34 11.28 1.96
C PRO A 64 14.76 12.68 1.52
N TYR A 65 14.53 13.67 2.37
CA TYR A 65 15.02 15.03 2.16
C TYR A 65 15.36 15.70 3.49
N ILE A 66 16.13 16.78 3.44
CA ILE A 66 16.42 17.63 4.60
C ILE A 66 15.41 18.77 4.60
N ASP A 67 14.60 18.87 5.65
CA ASP A 67 13.67 19.98 5.81
C ASP A 67 14.44 21.28 6.09
N ALA A 68 14.25 22.28 5.24
CA ALA A 68 14.96 23.55 5.32
C ALA A 68 14.62 24.38 6.58
N ASN A 69 13.47 24.14 7.21
CA ASN A 69 13.02 24.90 8.38
C ASN A 69 13.53 24.30 9.68
N THR A 70 13.57 22.98 9.77
CA THR A 70 13.99 22.25 10.99
C THR A 70 15.42 21.71 10.90
N ASN A 71 16.01 21.72 9.71
CA ASN A 71 17.30 21.13 9.38
C ASN A 71 17.40 19.64 9.76
N GLN A 72 16.25 18.95 9.80
CA GLN A 72 16.15 17.53 10.11
C GLN A 72 15.98 16.70 8.84
N THR A 73 16.58 15.52 8.83
CA THR A 73 16.35 14.52 7.79
C THR A 73 14.96 13.92 7.97
N VAL A 74 14.13 14.06 6.95
CA VAL A 74 12.85 13.38 6.84
C VAL A 74 13.08 12.03 6.17
N ASP A 75 12.71 10.97 6.87
CA ASP A 75 12.83 9.59 6.39
C ASP A 75 11.90 9.31 5.20
N PRO A 76 12.28 8.38 4.31
CA PRO A 76 11.41 8.00 3.20
C PRO A 76 10.19 7.22 3.69
N TYR A 77 9.07 7.40 3.01
CA TYR A 77 7.84 6.65 3.30
C TYR A 77 7.02 6.37 2.04
N ILE A 78 6.14 5.38 2.15
CA ILE A 78 5.03 5.15 1.23
C ILE A 78 3.76 5.62 1.92
N GLN A 79 2.97 6.44 1.23
CA GLN A 79 1.62 6.79 1.65
C GLN A 79 0.61 6.06 0.79
N LEU A 80 -0.31 5.36 1.45
CA LEU A 80 -1.46 4.72 0.84
C LEU A 80 -2.71 5.42 1.35
N ASP A 81 -3.51 5.93 0.41
CA ASP A 81 -4.80 6.50 0.73
C ASP A 81 -5.91 5.52 0.32
N PHE A 82 -6.79 5.27 1.28
CA PHE A 82 -8.02 4.50 1.13
C PHE A 82 -9.22 5.45 1.29
N THR A 83 -10.42 4.96 1.01
CA THR A 83 -11.65 5.76 1.14
C THR A 83 -11.91 6.24 2.57
N ASP A 84 -11.48 5.47 3.58
CA ASP A 84 -11.81 5.68 4.99
C ASP A 84 -10.60 6.03 5.88
N CYS A 85 -9.38 5.83 5.40
CA CYS A 85 -8.17 6.15 6.12
C CYS A 85 -6.97 6.29 5.19
N ASN A 86 -5.87 6.82 5.73
CA ASN A 86 -4.56 6.76 5.10
C ASN A 86 -3.58 6.04 6.02
N ILE A 87 -2.50 5.52 5.44
CA ILE A 87 -1.39 4.96 6.20
C ILE A 87 -0.07 5.44 5.61
N TYR A 88 0.86 5.73 6.52
CA TYR A 88 2.24 6.07 6.22
C TYR A 88 3.13 4.91 6.65
N ILE A 89 3.76 4.28 5.67
CA ILE A 89 4.66 3.14 5.88
C ILE A 89 6.09 3.65 5.73
N PRO A 90 6.84 3.83 6.82
CA PRO A 90 8.22 4.29 6.75
C PRO A 90 9.09 3.21 6.09
N LEU A 91 10.01 3.65 5.22
CA LEU A 91 10.91 2.80 4.44
C LEU A 91 12.32 2.71 5.04
N ASN A 92 12.51 3.23 6.26
CA ASN A 92 13.78 3.20 7.01
C ASN A 92 14.08 1.81 7.63
N GLY A 93 13.24 0.80 7.36
CA GLY A 93 13.43 -0.58 7.82
C GLY A 93 12.99 -0.85 9.26
N THR A 94 12.44 0.14 9.98
CA THR A 94 11.92 -0.07 11.35
C THR A 94 10.59 -0.80 11.37
N THR A 95 9.89 -0.81 10.23
CA THR A 95 8.54 -1.34 10.10
C THR A 95 8.57 -2.60 9.22
N ASN A 96 8.12 -3.70 9.79
CA ASN A 96 8.00 -4.99 9.10
C ASN A 96 6.53 -5.23 8.75
N LEU A 97 6.16 -4.83 7.53
CA LEU A 97 4.82 -5.05 6.99
C LEU A 97 4.91 -5.79 5.65
N TRP A 98 3.90 -6.60 5.38
CA TRP A 98 3.74 -7.35 4.15
C TRP A 98 2.40 -7.03 3.52
N TYR A 99 2.28 -7.17 2.21
CA TYR A 99 1.04 -6.92 1.51
C TYR A 99 0.67 -8.01 0.52
N LYS A 100 -0.63 -8.06 0.21
CA LYS A 100 -1.18 -8.81 -0.90
C LYS A 100 -2.09 -7.90 -1.71
N LEU A 101 -1.90 -7.89 -3.03
CA LEU A 101 -2.75 -7.18 -3.98
C LEU A 101 -3.76 -8.15 -4.60
N ASP A 102 -4.98 -7.68 -4.78
CA ASP A 102 -6.04 -8.39 -5.49
C ASP A 102 -6.79 -7.40 -6.38
N GLY A 103 -7.24 -7.83 -7.56
CA GLY A 103 -8.10 -7.01 -8.42
C GLY A 103 -9.56 -7.07 -7.98
N ILE A 104 -10.30 -5.97 -8.14
CA ILE A 104 -11.76 -5.91 -8.00
C ILE A 104 -12.37 -6.16 -9.38
N PRO A 105 -13.01 -7.31 -9.64
CA PRO A 105 -13.54 -7.63 -10.97
C PRO A 105 -14.58 -6.62 -11.43
N PHE A 106 -14.58 -6.32 -12.72
CA PHE A 106 -15.63 -5.51 -13.31
C PHE A 106 -16.96 -6.26 -13.25
N ALA A 107 -17.94 -5.70 -12.53
CA ALA A 107 -19.30 -6.23 -12.52
C ALA A 107 -20.11 -5.56 -13.62
N HIS A 108 -20.38 -6.28 -14.70
CA HIS A 108 -21.33 -5.82 -15.73
C HIS A 108 -22.72 -5.76 -15.09
N ARG A 109 -23.37 -4.58 -15.07
CA ARG A 109 -24.78 -4.49 -14.68
C ARG A 109 -25.61 -5.22 -15.73
N SER A 110 -26.13 -6.38 -15.39
CA SER A 110 -27.23 -7.01 -16.12
C SER A 110 -28.52 -6.28 -15.75
N PHE A 111 -29.10 -5.61 -16.73
CA PHE A 111 -30.45 -5.03 -16.66
C PHE A 111 -31.49 -6.09 -17.02
#